data_AF-A0A5J4YG34-F1
#
_entry.id   AF-A0A5J4YG34-F1
#
_cell.length_a   1.000
_cell.length_b   1.000
_cell.length_c   1.000
_cell.angle_alpha   90.00
_cell.angle_beta   90.00
_cell.angle_gamma   90.00
#
_symmetry.space_group_name_H-M   'P 1'
#
loop_
_entity.id
_entity.type
_entity.pdbx_description
1 polymer ?
#
loop_
_entity_poly.entity_id
_entity_poly.type
_entity_poly.pdbx_seq_one_letter_code
_entity_poly.pdbx_strand_id
1 'polypeptide(L)'
;MHWSDLQQQRQEQRQQQTQQQPASQLPLEKAVANDTLDVLETCGSHAQQAPSQRTWEQPGASASYLDRQHRVLWWRLLHTSLKCGAYRAYIGRATPAQASCPFSCCIGPGQPQTISHLFITCPVAATVTDWLCRLWQAMTGYLPVVSAASLLAADTPSEQLPSDALLQTWHRLRLAVLHSIWAASQIAEASRPTQAPDASEPVATLESGDAAGQQVSM
;
A
#
# COMPACT_ATOMS: atom_id res chain seq x y z
N MET A 1 -22.08 25.21 34.21
CA MET A 1 -21.50 25.12 32.86
C MET A 1 -22.45 24.30 32.01
N HIS A 2 -23.03 24.92 30.98
CA HIS A 2 -24.14 24.38 30.21
C HIS A 2 -23.59 23.53 29.05
N TRP A 3 -24.18 22.37 28.79
CA TRP A 3 -23.68 21.38 27.82
C TRP A 3 -23.57 21.94 26.38
N SER A 4 -24.38 22.95 26.07
CA SER A 4 -24.38 23.71 24.83
C SER A 4 -23.08 24.48 24.58
N ASP A 5 -22.45 25.02 25.63
CA ASP A 5 -21.22 25.81 25.52
C ASP A 5 -20.03 24.93 25.11
N LEU A 6 -19.99 23.69 25.62
CA LEU A 6 -18.98 22.67 25.29
C LEU A 6 -19.14 22.08 23.89
N GLN A 7 -20.33 22.18 23.29
CA GLN A 7 -20.58 21.79 21.90
C GLN A 7 -20.14 22.90 20.95
N GLN A 8 -20.49 24.14 21.28
CA GLN A 8 -20.13 25.33 20.51
C GLN A 8 -18.62 25.52 20.44
N GLN A 9 -17.94 25.39 21.57
CA GLN A 9 -16.47 25.51 21.65
C GLN A 9 -15.75 24.42 20.83
N ARG A 10 -16.34 23.22 20.70
CA ARG A 10 -15.80 22.13 19.85
C ARG A 10 -15.99 22.38 18.37
N GLN A 11 -17.10 23.02 17.98
CA GLN A 11 -17.34 23.40 16.59
C GLN A 11 -16.41 24.53 16.17
N GLU A 12 -16.20 25.52 17.04
CA GLU A 12 -15.26 26.63 16.80
C GLU A 12 -13.81 26.13 16.69
N GLN A 13 -13.40 25.19 17.55
CA GLN A 13 -12.08 24.55 17.42
C GLN A 13 -11.93 23.77 16.12
N ARG A 14 -12.96 23.06 15.65
CA ARG A 14 -12.92 22.37 14.35
C ARG A 14 -12.85 23.35 13.18
N GLN A 15 -13.59 24.45 13.23
CA GLN A 15 -13.57 25.46 12.16
C GLN A 15 -12.22 26.18 12.07
N GLN A 16 -11.59 26.48 13.21
CA GLN A 16 -10.25 27.06 13.25
C GLN A 16 -9.18 26.07 12.74
N GLN A 17 -9.34 24.77 13.02
CA GLN A 17 -8.43 23.74 12.53
C GLN A 17 -8.51 23.53 11.01
N THR A 18 -9.70 23.71 10.42
CA THR A 18 -9.89 23.61 8.95
C THR A 18 -9.38 24.85 8.21
N GLN A 19 -9.37 26.04 8.82
CA GLN A 19 -8.87 27.27 8.18
C GLN A 19 -7.34 27.44 8.26
N GLN A 20 -6.65 26.72 9.15
CA GLN A 20 -5.19 26.83 9.31
C GLN A 20 -4.37 25.75 8.58
N GLN A 21 -4.99 24.91 7.74
CA GLN A 21 -4.21 24.08 6.81
C GLN A 21 -4.03 24.83 5.48
N PRO A 22 -2.91 25.53 5.26
CA PRO A 22 -2.53 25.86 3.89
C PRO A 22 -2.35 24.55 3.13
N ALA A 23 -2.72 24.57 1.85
CA ALA A 23 -2.42 23.54 0.86
C ALA A 23 -0.89 23.50 0.60
N SER A 24 -0.12 23.21 1.64
CA SER A 24 1.32 23.07 1.61
C SER A 24 1.62 21.61 1.34
N GLN A 25 1.91 21.35 0.07
CA GLN A 25 2.85 20.35 -0.43
C GLN A 25 3.30 19.33 0.63
N LEU A 26 2.72 18.13 0.58
CA LEU A 26 3.27 16.96 1.27
C LEU A 26 4.77 16.88 0.95
N PRO A 27 5.66 16.73 1.95
CA PRO A 27 7.07 16.48 1.70
C PRO A 27 7.20 15.36 0.66
N LEU A 28 8.04 15.55 -0.37
CA LEU A 28 8.17 14.65 -1.51
C LEU A 28 8.32 13.17 -1.10
N GLU A 29 8.96 12.91 0.05
CA GLU A 29 9.11 11.59 0.66
C GLU A 29 7.79 10.94 1.12
N LYS A 30 6.81 11.72 1.59
CA LYS A 30 5.46 11.23 1.94
C LYS A 30 4.58 11.01 0.71
N ALA A 31 4.82 11.74 -0.38
CA ALA A 31 4.08 11.56 -1.63
C ALA A 31 4.40 10.21 -2.29
N VAL A 32 5.67 9.78 -2.24
CA VAL A 32 6.12 8.46 -2.75
C VAL A 32 5.55 7.29 -1.95
N ALA A 33 5.17 7.52 -0.69
CA ALA A 33 4.56 6.52 0.20
C ALA A 33 3.02 6.56 0.22
N ASN A 34 2.38 7.36 -0.65
CA ASN A 34 0.92 7.54 -0.63
C ASN A 34 0.19 6.50 -1.51
N ASP A 35 -0.18 5.38 -0.90
CA ASP A 35 -0.95 4.29 -1.54
C ASP A 35 -2.34 4.69 -2.06
N THR A 36 -2.94 5.79 -1.56
CA THR A 36 -4.30 6.18 -1.99
C THR A 36 -4.35 6.69 -3.43
N LEU A 37 -3.25 7.25 -3.95
CA LEU A 37 -3.19 7.77 -5.31
C LEU A 37 -2.76 6.70 -6.32
N ASP A 38 -1.84 5.81 -5.92
CA ASP A 38 -1.24 4.78 -6.78
C ASP A 38 -2.30 3.82 -7.36
N VAL A 39 -3.27 3.39 -6.54
CA VAL A 39 -4.34 2.47 -7.01
C VAL A 39 -5.30 3.16 -7.97
N LEU A 40 -5.69 4.41 -7.70
CA LEU A 40 -6.62 5.16 -8.54
C LEU A 40 -5.99 5.58 -9.87
N GLU A 41 -4.71 5.96 -9.85
CA GLU A 41 -3.95 6.33 -11.05
C GLU A 41 -3.70 5.09 -11.93
N THR A 42 -3.34 3.95 -11.33
CA THR A 42 -3.14 2.68 -12.06
C THR A 42 -4.44 2.12 -12.64
N CYS A 43 -5.60 2.36 -12.01
CA CYS A 43 -6.90 1.92 -12.54
C CYS A 43 -7.46 2.87 -13.63
N GLY A 44 -6.86 4.05 -13.84
CA GLY A 44 -7.27 5.03 -14.84
C GLY A 44 -8.63 5.70 -14.60
N SER A 45 -8.94 6.74 -15.39
CA SER A 45 -10.17 7.54 -15.32
C SER A 45 -11.47 6.73 -15.53
N HIS A 46 -11.37 5.48 -15.99
CA HIS A 46 -12.49 4.56 -16.15
C HIS A 46 -13.12 4.12 -14.81
N ALA A 47 -12.40 4.23 -13.70
CA ALA A 47 -12.96 3.97 -12.37
C ALA A 47 -14.06 4.98 -11.96
N GLN A 48 -14.14 6.14 -12.61
CA GLN A 48 -15.12 7.19 -12.26
C GLN A 48 -16.50 7.00 -12.90
N GLN A 49 -16.67 6.09 -13.86
CA GLN A 49 -17.95 5.94 -14.59
C GLN A 49 -18.46 4.48 -14.73
N ALA A 50 -17.74 3.50 -14.18
CA ALA A 50 -18.15 2.11 -14.31
C ALA A 50 -19.30 1.71 -13.34
N PRO A 51 -20.07 0.66 -13.65
CA PRO A 51 -21.03 0.00 -12.74
C PRO A 51 -20.43 -0.45 -11.41
N SER A 52 -19.11 -0.33 -11.26
CA SER A 52 -18.35 -0.60 -10.04
C SER A 52 -18.98 0.06 -8.82
N GLN A 53 -19.62 1.25 -8.94
CA GLN A 53 -20.37 1.91 -7.85
C GLN A 53 -21.41 1.02 -7.14
N ARG A 54 -22.07 0.09 -7.85
CA ARG A 54 -23.02 -0.86 -7.21
C ARG A 54 -22.34 -1.97 -6.42
N THR A 55 -21.09 -2.29 -6.72
CA THR A 55 -20.30 -3.31 -6.01
C THR A 55 -19.84 -2.80 -4.62
N TRP A 56 -19.79 -1.47 -4.41
CA TRP A 56 -19.37 -0.85 -3.13
C TRP A 56 -20.44 -0.90 -2.04
N GLU A 57 -21.73 -0.96 -2.41
CA GLU A 57 -22.82 -0.78 -1.45
C GLU A 57 -23.21 -2.05 -0.69
N GLN A 58 -22.90 -3.25 -1.20
CA GLN A 58 -23.22 -4.51 -0.50
C GLN A 58 -22.14 -5.60 -0.54
N PRO A 59 -20.98 -5.40 0.12
CA PRO A 59 -20.01 -6.47 0.34
C PRO A 59 -20.62 -7.66 1.12
N GLY A 60 -21.61 -7.39 1.98
CA GLY A 60 -22.21 -8.39 2.89
C GLY A 60 -23.12 -9.42 2.20
N ALA A 61 -23.91 -9.01 1.20
CA ALA A 61 -24.82 -9.92 0.48
C ALA A 61 -24.18 -10.51 -0.78
N SER A 62 -23.37 -9.72 -1.50
CA SER A 62 -22.78 -10.13 -2.78
C SER A 62 -21.56 -11.06 -2.61
N ALA A 63 -20.86 -11.02 -1.47
CA ALA A 63 -19.63 -11.79 -1.27
C ALA A 63 -19.70 -12.86 -0.16
N SER A 64 -20.91 -13.30 0.21
CA SER A 64 -21.12 -14.34 1.22
C SER A 64 -20.38 -15.65 0.90
N TYR A 65 -20.13 -15.91 -0.39
CA TYR A 65 -19.40 -17.07 -0.90
C TYR A 65 -17.88 -17.02 -0.68
N LEU A 66 -17.32 -15.88 -0.26
CA LEU A 66 -15.90 -15.73 0.06
C LEU A 66 -15.64 -16.04 1.52
N ASP A 67 -14.48 -16.63 1.82
CA ASP A 67 -14.01 -16.74 3.20
C ASP A 67 -13.83 -15.36 3.86
N ARG A 68 -13.95 -15.30 5.19
CA ARG A 68 -13.80 -14.07 5.97
C ARG A 68 -12.47 -13.35 5.68
N GLN A 69 -11.36 -14.09 5.55
CA GLN A 69 -10.05 -13.49 5.29
C GLN A 69 -10.01 -12.81 3.92
N HIS A 70 -10.57 -13.45 2.89
CA HIS A 70 -10.67 -12.88 1.55
C HIS A 70 -11.61 -11.68 1.48
N ARG A 71 -12.73 -11.69 2.21
CA ARG A 71 -13.62 -10.52 2.31
C ARG A 71 -12.91 -9.32 2.95
N VAL A 72 -12.16 -9.55 4.02
CA VAL A 72 -11.39 -8.49 4.69
C VAL A 72 -10.28 -7.96 3.78
N LEU A 73 -9.55 -8.84 3.09
CA LEU A 73 -8.54 -8.42 2.11
C LEU A 73 -9.16 -7.57 1.00
N TRP A 74 -10.26 -8.05 0.40
CA TRP A 74 -10.96 -7.34 -0.66
C TRP A 74 -11.43 -5.96 -0.20
N TRP A 75 -12.06 -5.88 0.97
CA TRP A 75 -12.46 -4.60 1.57
C TRP A 75 -11.25 -3.67 1.72
N ARG A 76 -10.11 -4.17 2.21
CA ARG A 76 -8.89 -3.38 2.38
C ARG A 76 -8.31 -2.87 1.07
N LEU A 77 -8.33 -3.69 0.02
CA LEU A 77 -7.87 -3.31 -1.31
C LEU A 77 -8.72 -2.17 -1.88
N LEU A 78 -10.05 -2.33 -1.84
CA LEU A 78 -10.99 -1.32 -2.32
C LEU A 78 -10.88 0.01 -1.56
N HIS A 79 -10.61 -0.05 -0.26
CA HIS A 79 -10.49 1.14 0.58
C HIS A 79 -9.04 1.63 0.73
N THR A 80 -8.10 1.10 -0.06
CA THR A 80 -6.66 1.45 0.01
C THR A 80 -6.10 1.41 1.44
N SER A 81 -6.62 0.50 2.26
CA SER A 81 -6.31 0.36 3.69
C SER A 81 -5.55 -0.93 4.00
N LEU A 82 -4.98 -1.56 2.96
CA LEU A 82 -4.10 -2.69 3.13
C LEU A 82 -2.78 -2.24 3.78
N LYS A 83 -2.40 -2.91 4.87
CA LYS A 83 -1.18 -2.62 5.63
C LYS A 83 0.09 -3.11 4.92
N CYS A 84 0.32 -2.64 3.70
CA CYS A 84 1.60 -2.80 3.01
C CYS A 84 2.68 -1.88 3.62
N GLY A 85 3.94 -2.07 3.22
CA GLY A 85 5.08 -1.35 3.76
C GLY A 85 4.96 0.17 3.63
N ALA A 86 4.53 0.67 2.47
CA ALA A 86 4.34 2.09 2.22
C ALA A 86 3.28 2.68 3.17
N TYR A 87 2.09 2.09 3.24
CA TYR A 87 1.05 2.47 4.20
C TYR A 87 1.55 2.48 5.65
N ARG A 88 2.31 1.45 6.05
CA ARG A 88 2.88 1.37 7.41
C ARG A 88 3.85 2.51 7.70
N ALA A 89 4.72 2.88 6.75
CA ALA A 89 5.59 4.05 6.89
C ALA A 89 4.79 5.36 6.97
N TYR A 90 3.77 5.50 6.12
CA TYR A 90 2.90 6.69 6.11
C TYR A 90 2.25 6.94 7.48
N ILE A 91 1.80 5.88 8.17
CA ILE A 91 1.22 5.99 9.53
C ILE A 91 2.26 5.92 10.66
N GLY A 92 3.56 5.99 10.36
CA GLY A 92 4.64 5.97 11.36
C GLY A 92 4.85 4.64 12.08
N ARG A 93 4.52 3.51 11.43
CA ARG A 93 4.61 2.14 11.97
C ARG A 93 5.68 1.27 11.28
N ALA A 94 6.49 1.86 10.41
CA ALA A 94 7.62 1.20 9.75
C ALA A 94 8.70 2.24 9.41
N THR A 95 9.97 1.83 9.47
CA THR A 95 11.09 2.60 8.90
C THR A 95 11.08 2.50 7.36
N PRO A 96 11.80 3.37 6.63
CA PRO A 96 11.91 3.25 5.17
C PRO A 96 12.41 1.87 4.72
N ALA A 97 13.38 1.29 5.45
CA ALA A 97 13.86 -0.07 5.18
C ALA A 97 12.73 -1.12 5.34
N GLN A 98 11.96 -1.04 6.44
CA GLN A 98 10.81 -1.93 6.69
C GLN A 98 9.61 -1.69 5.75
N ALA A 99 9.56 -0.50 5.12
CA ALA A 99 8.53 -0.15 4.15
C ALA A 99 8.84 -0.63 2.73
N SER A 100 10.05 -1.14 2.51
CA SER A 100 10.52 -1.61 1.21
C SER A 100 10.09 -3.05 0.95
N CYS A 101 9.93 -3.41 -0.33
CA CYS A 101 9.54 -4.76 -0.72
C CYS A 101 10.46 -5.83 -0.10
N PRO A 102 9.90 -6.87 0.54
CA PRO A 102 10.69 -7.89 1.23
C PRO A 102 11.23 -8.99 0.31
N PHE A 103 10.83 -9.01 -0.96
CA PHE A 103 11.31 -10.01 -1.91
C PHE A 103 12.65 -9.60 -2.53
N SER A 104 13.61 -10.52 -2.53
CA SER A 104 14.97 -10.29 -3.04
C SER A 104 15.05 -10.02 -4.55
N CYS A 105 14.02 -10.38 -5.30
CA CYS A 105 13.96 -10.15 -6.74
C CYS A 105 13.67 -8.69 -7.14
N CYS A 106 13.26 -7.85 -6.19
CA CYS A 106 13.05 -6.43 -6.46
C CYS A 106 14.42 -5.73 -6.46
N ILE A 107 14.94 -5.47 -7.67
CA ILE A 107 16.25 -4.84 -7.89
C ILE A 107 16.13 -3.34 -7.62
N GLY A 108 16.72 -2.87 -6.54
CA GLY A 108 16.88 -1.45 -6.23
C GLY A 108 16.93 -1.18 -4.73
N PRO A 109 17.66 -0.14 -4.28
CA PRO A 109 17.60 0.27 -2.90
C PRO A 109 16.18 0.74 -2.57
N GLY A 110 15.51 0.00 -1.69
CA GLY A 110 14.34 0.50 -0.98
C GLY A 110 13.07 0.74 -1.80
N GLN A 111 12.80 -0.06 -2.84
CA GLN A 111 11.53 0.06 -3.58
C GLN A 111 10.35 -0.03 -2.60
N PRO A 112 9.55 1.04 -2.43
CA PRO A 112 8.45 1.04 -1.48
C PRO A 112 7.46 -0.07 -1.81
N GLN A 113 7.05 -0.81 -0.79
CA GLN A 113 6.01 -1.81 -0.94
C GLN A 113 4.65 -1.11 -0.94
N THR A 114 4.26 -0.55 -2.09
CA THR A 114 2.89 -0.04 -2.33
C THR A 114 1.93 -1.17 -2.69
N ILE A 115 0.62 -0.90 -2.72
CA ILE A 115 -0.38 -1.88 -3.22
C ILE A 115 -0.09 -2.26 -4.68
N SER A 116 0.13 -1.27 -5.55
CA SER A 116 0.44 -1.50 -6.96
C SER A 116 1.75 -2.28 -7.11
N HIS A 117 2.75 -1.96 -6.30
CA HIS A 117 3.97 -2.76 -6.30
C HIS A 117 3.71 -4.20 -5.89
N LEU A 118 3.07 -4.40 -4.75
CA LEU A 118 2.86 -5.73 -4.17
C LEU A 118 2.09 -6.68 -5.09
N PHE A 119 1.14 -6.18 -5.89
CA PHE A 119 0.26 -7.04 -6.69
C PHE A 119 0.43 -6.93 -8.20
N ILE A 120 1.02 -5.85 -8.71
CA ILE A 120 1.10 -5.59 -10.15
C ILE A 120 2.55 -5.58 -10.64
N THR A 121 3.40 -4.74 -10.05
CA THR A 121 4.75 -4.51 -10.62
C THR A 121 5.86 -5.35 -9.99
N CYS A 122 5.63 -5.96 -8.81
CA CYS A 122 6.59 -6.88 -8.19
C CYS A 122 6.83 -8.11 -9.09
N PRO A 123 8.08 -8.53 -9.35
CA PRO A 123 8.38 -9.71 -10.16
C PRO A 123 7.76 -11.00 -9.62
N VAL A 124 7.65 -11.15 -8.30
CA VAL A 124 6.92 -12.27 -7.68
C VAL A 124 5.45 -12.22 -8.08
N ALA A 125 4.82 -11.05 -7.97
CA ALA A 125 3.41 -10.87 -8.29
C ALA A 125 3.14 -11.10 -9.78
N ALA A 126 4.01 -10.61 -10.67
CA ALA A 126 3.91 -10.85 -12.10
C ALA A 126 3.98 -12.35 -12.43
N THR A 127 4.92 -13.09 -11.82
CA THR A 127 5.08 -14.53 -12.02
C THR A 127 3.84 -15.31 -11.54
N VAL A 128 3.33 -14.97 -10.35
CA VAL A 128 2.15 -15.62 -9.78
C VAL A 128 0.89 -15.27 -10.58
N THR A 129 0.80 -14.05 -11.09
CA THR A 129 -0.32 -13.60 -11.93
C THR A 129 -0.34 -14.31 -13.28
N ASP A 130 0.82 -14.47 -13.92
CA ASP A 130 0.93 -15.27 -15.15
C ASP A 130 0.52 -16.73 -14.91
N TRP A 131 0.99 -17.33 -13.80
CA TRP A 131 0.55 -18.66 -13.39
C TRP A 131 -0.98 -18.73 -13.19
N LEU A 132 -1.58 -17.74 -12.52
CA LEU A 132 -3.02 -17.65 -12.33
C LEU A 132 -3.78 -17.59 -13.67
N CYS A 133 -3.29 -16.83 -14.65
CA CYS A 133 -3.88 -16.75 -15.99
C CYS A 133 -3.86 -18.10 -16.70
N ARG A 134 -2.71 -18.78 -16.69
CA ARG A 134 -2.55 -20.10 -17.31
C ARG A 134 -3.40 -21.16 -16.63
N LEU A 135 -3.49 -21.13 -15.30
CA LEU A 135 -4.37 -22.02 -14.54
C LEU A 135 -5.83 -21.79 -14.90
N TRP A 136 -6.26 -20.52 -14.96
CA TRP A 136 -7.63 -20.17 -15.35
C TRP A 136 -7.96 -20.64 -16.76
N GLN A 137 -7.05 -20.42 -17.71
CA GLN A 137 -7.18 -20.90 -19.09
C GLN A 137 -7.24 -22.42 -19.15
N ALA A 138 -6.43 -23.13 -18.39
CA ALA A 138 -6.45 -24.59 -18.36
C ALA A 138 -7.78 -25.15 -17.80
N MET A 139 -8.38 -24.49 -16.80
CA MET A 139 -9.63 -24.94 -16.19
C MET A 139 -10.87 -24.60 -17.03
N THR A 140 -10.84 -23.48 -17.75
CA THR A 140 -12.06 -22.90 -18.36
C THR A 140 -12.00 -22.78 -19.87
N GLY A 141 -10.81 -22.88 -20.47
CA GLY A 141 -10.57 -22.59 -21.88
C GLY A 141 -10.45 -21.09 -22.21
N TYR A 142 -10.70 -20.19 -21.25
CA TYR A 142 -10.68 -18.75 -21.45
C TYR A 142 -9.42 -18.12 -20.86
N LEU A 143 -8.77 -17.24 -21.62
CA LEU A 143 -7.70 -16.40 -21.09
C LEU A 143 -8.31 -15.13 -20.47
N PRO A 144 -8.09 -14.83 -19.18
CA PRO A 144 -8.64 -13.63 -18.56
C PRO A 144 -7.87 -12.40 -19.04
N VAL A 145 -8.55 -11.28 -19.27
CA VAL A 145 -7.88 -9.98 -19.45
C VAL A 145 -7.48 -9.50 -18.07
N VAL A 146 -6.17 -9.48 -17.81
CA VAL A 146 -5.64 -9.10 -16.51
C VAL A 146 -5.10 -7.68 -16.53
N SER A 147 -5.83 -6.81 -15.86
CA SER A 147 -5.46 -5.42 -15.57
C SER A 147 -5.45 -5.18 -14.06
N ALA A 148 -4.85 -4.07 -13.62
CA ALA A 148 -4.94 -3.64 -12.22
C ALA A 148 -6.40 -3.51 -11.74
N ALA A 149 -7.30 -3.05 -12.61
CA ALA A 149 -8.72 -2.97 -12.30
C ALA A 149 -9.35 -4.37 -12.09
N SER A 150 -9.08 -5.33 -12.98
CA SER A 150 -9.57 -6.71 -12.82
C SER A 150 -8.96 -7.42 -11.59
N LEU A 151 -7.70 -7.10 -11.26
CA LEU A 151 -6.97 -7.71 -10.17
C LEU A 151 -7.29 -7.09 -8.81
N LEU A 152 -7.55 -5.80 -8.73
CA LEU A 152 -7.72 -5.09 -7.46
C LEU A 152 -9.18 -4.69 -7.22
N ALA A 153 -9.86 -4.15 -8.24
CA ALA A 153 -11.21 -3.58 -8.12
C ALA A 153 -12.36 -4.59 -8.32
N ALA A 154 -12.05 -5.86 -8.63
CA ALA A 154 -13.04 -6.89 -8.95
C ALA A 154 -13.84 -6.61 -10.22
N ASP A 155 -13.28 -5.85 -11.16
CA ASP A 155 -13.87 -5.71 -12.48
C ASP A 155 -13.85 -7.06 -13.21
N THR A 156 -14.92 -7.33 -13.95
CA THR A 156 -15.07 -8.57 -14.70
C THR A 156 -13.88 -8.71 -15.67
N PRO A 157 -13.11 -9.81 -15.61
CA PRO A 157 -11.90 -9.95 -16.43
C PRO A 157 -12.19 -10.16 -17.92
N SER A 158 -13.47 -10.27 -18.30
CA SER A 158 -13.96 -10.24 -19.68
C SER A 158 -15.49 -10.13 -19.68
N GLU A 159 -16.07 -9.43 -20.65
CA GLU A 159 -17.52 -9.44 -20.93
C GLU A 159 -18.01 -10.84 -21.38
N GLN A 160 -17.10 -11.74 -21.75
CA GLN A 160 -17.40 -13.06 -22.31
C GLN A 160 -17.48 -14.18 -21.28
N LEU A 161 -17.42 -13.87 -19.97
CA LEU A 161 -17.53 -14.89 -18.93
C LEU A 161 -18.94 -15.52 -18.96
N PRO A 162 -19.07 -16.83 -19.24
CA PRO A 162 -20.36 -17.39 -19.64
C PRO A 162 -21.32 -17.68 -18.46
N SER A 163 -20.90 -17.52 -17.20
CA SER A 163 -21.79 -17.69 -16.03
C SER A 163 -21.31 -16.99 -14.76
N ASP A 164 -22.25 -16.68 -13.87
CA ASP A 164 -21.99 -16.16 -12.51
C ASP A 164 -21.13 -17.13 -11.68
N ALA A 165 -21.28 -18.43 -11.88
CA ALA A 165 -20.50 -19.44 -11.17
C ALA A 165 -19.00 -19.34 -11.52
N LEU A 166 -18.68 -19.11 -12.80
CA LEU A 166 -17.30 -18.87 -13.22
C LEU A 166 -16.79 -17.53 -12.69
N LEU A 167 -17.61 -16.48 -12.69
CA LEU A 167 -17.21 -15.19 -12.10
C LEU A 167 -16.90 -15.33 -10.60
N GLN A 168 -17.73 -16.04 -9.83
CA GLN A 168 -17.46 -16.31 -8.42
C GLN A 168 -16.19 -17.14 -8.23
N THR A 169 -15.94 -18.11 -9.11
CA THR A 169 -14.74 -18.94 -9.06
C THR A 169 -13.49 -18.10 -9.35
N TRP A 170 -13.55 -17.21 -10.33
CA TRP A 170 -12.48 -16.24 -10.61
C TRP A 170 -12.21 -15.35 -9.40
N HIS A 171 -13.25 -14.79 -8.78
CA HIS A 171 -13.09 -13.94 -7.59
C HIS A 171 -12.44 -14.68 -6.43
N ARG A 172 -12.85 -15.93 -6.16
CA ARG A 172 -12.23 -16.76 -5.12
C ARG A 172 -10.75 -17.01 -5.41
N LEU A 173 -10.43 -17.42 -6.63
CA LEU A 173 -9.06 -17.76 -7.01
C LEU A 173 -8.15 -16.52 -7.00
N ARG A 174 -8.63 -15.41 -7.59
CA ARG A 174 -7.96 -14.10 -7.56
C ARG A 174 -7.65 -13.68 -6.13
N LEU A 175 -8.65 -13.67 -5.25
CA LEU A 175 -8.45 -13.23 -3.86
C LEU A 175 -7.57 -14.18 -3.05
N ALA A 176 -7.64 -15.48 -3.30
CA ALA A 176 -6.73 -16.45 -2.69
C ALA A 176 -5.27 -16.19 -3.09
N VAL A 177 -5.04 -15.91 -4.37
CA VAL A 177 -3.70 -15.55 -4.89
C VAL A 177 -3.19 -14.25 -4.27
N LEU A 178 -4.00 -13.19 -4.28
CA LEU A 178 -3.62 -11.90 -3.67
C LEU A 178 -3.36 -12.05 -2.16
N HIS A 179 -4.19 -12.84 -1.47
CA HIS A 179 -3.99 -13.11 -0.06
C HIS A 179 -2.65 -13.84 0.19
N SER A 180 -2.33 -14.84 -0.62
CA SER A 180 -1.07 -15.59 -0.53
C SER A 180 0.14 -14.69 -0.80
N ILE A 181 0.09 -13.81 -1.80
CA ILE A 181 1.17 -12.85 -2.09
C ILE A 181 1.38 -11.91 -0.90
N TRP A 182 0.28 -11.34 -0.38
CA TRP A 182 0.35 -10.47 0.78
C TRP A 182 0.92 -11.20 2.00
N ALA A 183 0.40 -12.39 2.33
CA ALA A 183 0.89 -13.20 3.45
C ALA A 183 2.37 -13.56 3.31
N ALA A 184 2.81 -13.98 2.12
CA ALA A 184 4.21 -14.26 1.84
C ALA A 184 5.10 -13.04 2.09
N SER A 185 4.63 -11.84 1.71
CA SER A 185 5.36 -10.60 1.97
C SER A 185 5.47 -10.29 3.46
N GLN A 186 4.42 -10.56 4.25
CA GLN A 186 4.46 -10.39 5.70
C GLN A 186 5.46 -11.35 6.36
N ILE A 187 5.52 -12.60 5.89
CA ILE A 187 6.47 -13.61 6.38
C ILE A 187 7.90 -13.23 6.03
N ALA A 188 8.13 -12.80 4.79
CA ALA A 188 9.45 -12.37 4.31
C ALA A 188 9.94 -11.14 5.10
N GLU A 189 9.08 -10.19 5.40
CA GLU A 189 9.39 -9.04 6.25
C GLU A 189 9.74 -9.46 7.68
N ALA A 190 8.96 -10.37 8.28
CA ALA A 190 9.24 -10.88 9.63
C ALA A 190 10.56 -11.68 9.72
N SER A 191 11.03 -12.23 8.59
CA SER A 191 12.27 -12.99 8.49
C SER A 191 13.49 -12.11 8.17
N ARG A 192 13.29 -10.81 7.95
CA ARG A 192 14.36 -9.89 7.58
C ARG A 192 15.27 -9.68 8.79
N PRO A 193 16.61 -9.77 8.64
CA PRO A 193 17.52 -9.50 9.74
C PRO A 193 17.28 -8.08 10.25
N THR A 194 17.00 -7.92 11.55
CA THR A 194 17.02 -6.60 12.19
C THR A 194 18.45 -6.07 12.04
N GLN A 195 18.66 -5.08 11.16
CA GLN A 195 19.91 -4.35 11.18
C GLN A 195 20.04 -3.74 12.57
N ALA A 196 21.11 -4.13 13.28
CA ALA A 196 21.49 -3.47 14.53
C ALA A 196 21.64 -1.97 14.24
N PRO A 197 21.24 -1.08 15.17
CA PRO A 197 21.48 0.35 15.00
C PRO A 197 22.98 0.54 14.76
N ASP A 198 23.29 1.13 13.61
CA ASP A 198 24.65 1.47 13.19
C ASP A 198 25.25 2.36 14.29
N ALA A 199 26.22 1.82 15.02
CA ALA A 199 27.01 2.55 16.01
C ALA A 199 27.99 3.47 15.27
N SER A 200 27.46 4.41 14.51
CA SER A 200 28.20 5.54 13.99
C SER A 200 28.16 6.64 15.03
N GLU A 201 28.95 6.48 16.10
CA GLU A 201 29.36 7.62 16.93
C GLU A 201 30.14 8.60 16.03
N PRO A 202 29.78 9.90 16.01
CA PRO A 202 30.69 10.89 15.47
C PRO A 202 31.91 10.98 16.41
N VAL A 203 33.06 10.50 15.94
CA VAL A 203 34.36 10.84 16.54
C VAL A 203 34.48 12.36 16.49
N ALA A 204 34.23 13.01 17.62
CA ALA A 204 34.52 14.42 17.80
C ALA A 204 36.04 14.59 17.70
N THR A 205 36.48 15.13 16.57
CA THR A 205 37.83 15.63 16.37
C THR A 205 38.14 16.65 17.46
N LEU A 206 39.00 16.28 18.41
CA LEU A 206 39.61 17.23 19.34
C LEU A 206 40.58 18.09 18.52
N GLU A 207 40.14 19.27 18.10
CA GLU A 207 41.04 20.33 17.65
C GLU A 207 41.91 20.76 18.84
N SER A 208 43.18 20.39 18.78
CA SER A 208 44.23 20.89 19.66
C SER A 208 44.56 22.31 19.23
N GLY A 209 44.07 23.30 19.97
CA GLY A 209 44.39 24.70 19.77
C GLY A 209 45.78 25.04 20.30
N ASP A 210 46.80 24.84 19.47
CA ASP A 210 48.11 25.49 19.66
C ASP A 210 48.05 26.89 19.04
N ALA A 211 47.77 27.89 19.88
CA ALA A 211 47.96 29.30 19.52
C ALA A 211 49.29 29.79 20.12
N ALA A 212 50.24 30.02 19.21
CA ALA A 212 51.53 30.64 19.43
C ALA A 212 51.43 32.02 20.10
N GLY A 213 52.42 32.35 20.91
CA GLY A 213 52.60 33.67 21.51
C GLY A 213 54.00 33.88 22.08
N GLN A 214 55.04 33.67 21.27
CA GLN A 214 56.43 33.96 21.63
C GLN A 214 56.94 35.14 20.82
N GLN A 215 56.95 36.33 21.43
CA GLN A 215 57.80 37.47 21.07
C GLN A 215 57.62 38.55 22.15
N VAL A 216 58.68 38.88 22.90
CA VAL A 216 59.24 40.24 23.04
C VAL A 216 60.65 40.10 23.63
N SER A 217 61.65 40.59 22.88
CA SER A 217 62.98 40.92 23.39
C SER A 217 62.98 42.35 23.94
N MET A 218 63.62 42.56 25.09
CA MET A 218 64.59 43.63 25.37
C MET A 218 65.37 43.27 26.63
#